data_AF-A0A2E6P6C6-F1
#
_entry.id   AF-A0A2E6P6C6-F1
#
_cell.length_a   1.000
_cell.length_b   1.000
_cell.length_c   1.000
_cell.angle_alpha   90.00
_cell.angle_beta   90.00
_cell.angle_gamma   90.00
#
_symmetry.space_group_name_H-M   'P 1'
#
loop_
_entity.id
_entity.type
_entity.pdbx_description
1 polymer ?
#
loop_
_entity_poly.entity_id
_entity_poly.type
_entity_poly.pdbx_seq_one_letter_code
_entity_poly.pdbx_strand_id
1 'polypeptide(L)'
;MIIVDMHQVLISNIMAQLSMKSWKGTKEIGVINKEMVRHMCCNSLRGYVRKFSNDFGWRNKNLILACDSADPWRRDFFPNYKWNRRQGREESKNDWDIMFKLILEIKDEIAENLPYKVIAVENAEADDIIAVIVGLQEEDKYLIISGDKDFRQLQKFNNVFQYSPIQKIMIKEDNPKRYLHEQIIKGDRSDGVPNILSPDDVFITKKKQSPITKKKLEEWAQVDDIPLGSETKKYYNRNKKLIDLSMIPESLVNSIINSYKNCKVPSRSKLLPYFMNYKLKSLIENINDF
;
A
#
# COMPACT_ATOMS: atom_id res chain seq x y z
N MET A 1 0.75 5.75 -16.57
CA MET A 1 -0.21 5.04 -15.70
C MET A 1 -0.05 5.53 -14.26
N ILE A 2 -1.16 5.74 -13.56
CA ILE A 2 -1.19 6.06 -12.14
C ILE A 2 -1.71 4.84 -11.39
N ILE A 3 -1.01 4.43 -10.33
CA ILE A 3 -1.39 3.33 -9.45
C ILE A 3 -1.46 3.86 -8.02
N VAL A 4 -2.56 3.62 -7.33
CA VAL A 4 -2.81 4.10 -5.97
C VAL A 4 -2.85 2.93 -5.02
N ASP A 5 -2.11 3.04 -3.92
CA ASP A 5 -2.28 2.21 -2.74
C ASP A 5 -3.60 2.61 -2.07
N MET A 6 -4.67 1.90 -2.41
CA MET A 6 -6.03 2.26 -2.05
C MET A 6 -6.29 2.10 -0.56
N HIS A 7 -5.67 1.09 0.05
CA HIS A 7 -5.85 0.82 1.47
C HIS A 7 -5.23 1.93 2.33
N GLN A 8 -4.05 2.46 1.94
CA GLN A 8 -3.47 3.64 2.57
C GLN A 8 -4.37 4.88 2.43
N VAL A 9 -4.99 5.10 1.25
CA VAL A 9 -5.93 6.21 1.03
C VAL A 9 -7.16 6.07 1.93
N LEU A 10 -7.75 4.88 2.04
CA LEU A 10 -8.93 4.65 2.86
C LEU A 10 -8.63 4.85 4.35
N ILE A 11 -7.57 4.21 4.87
CA ILE A 11 -7.18 4.34 6.28
C ILE A 11 -6.82 5.78 6.62
N SER A 12 -6.05 6.48 5.77
CA SER A 12 -5.66 7.87 6.06
C SER A 12 -6.85 8.81 6.11
N ASN A 13 -7.86 8.63 5.26
CA ASN A 13 -9.09 9.43 5.29
C ASN A 13 -9.96 9.12 6.52
N ILE A 14 -10.06 7.85 6.94
CA ILE A 14 -10.74 7.46 8.19
C ILE A 14 -10.04 8.11 9.39
N MET A 15 -8.70 8.00 9.48
CA MET A 15 -7.93 8.56 10.59
C MET A 15 -8.01 10.10 10.62
N ALA A 16 -7.96 10.75 9.46
CA ALA A 16 -8.19 12.19 9.36
C ALA A 16 -9.58 12.57 9.89
N GLN A 17 -10.63 11.86 9.49
CA GLN A 17 -11.99 12.13 9.96
C GLN A 17 -12.14 11.93 11.47
N LEU A 18 -11.56 10.86 12.03
CA LEU A 18 -11.57 10.59 13.47
C LEU A 18 -10.89 11.70 14.29
N SER A 19 -9.86 12.33 13.73
CA SER A 19 -9.16 13.46 14.36
C SER A 19 -9.93 14.79 14.31
N MET A 20 -10.99 14.89 13.50
CA MET A 20 -11.73 16.15 13.30
C MET A 20 -12.71 16.41 14.44
N LYS A 21 -12.76 17.65 14.92
CA LYS A 21 -13.57 18.05 16.09
C LYS A 21 -15.07 18.15 15.83
N SER A 22 -15.52 18.36 14.59
CA SER A 22 -16.94 18.28 14.20
C SER A 22 -17.13 18.35 12.67
N TRP A 23 -18.18 17.70 12.15
CA TRP A 23 -18.68 17.89 10.78
C TRP A 23 -20.20 17.69 10.75
N LYS A 24 -20.96 18.63 10.17
CA LYS A 24 -22.43 18.58 10.02
C LYS A 24 -23.19 18.07 11.26
N GLY A 25 -22.88 18.61 12.44
CA GLY A 25 -23.64 18.34 13.66
C GLY A 25 -23.21 17.10 14.47
N THR A 26 -22.25 16.30 14.00
CA THR A 26 -21.58 15.34 14.91
C THR A 26 -20.64 16.13 15.82
N LYS A 27 -21.01 16.23 17.11
CA LYS A 27 -20.23 16.90 18.16
C LYS A 27 -19.25 15.96 18.87
N GLU A 28 -19.32 14.66 18.60
CA GLU A 28 -18.52 13.65 19.28
C GLU A 28 -17.26 13.32 18.48
N ILE A 29 -16.11 13.64 19.07
CA ILE A 29 -14.78 13.28 18.57
C ILE A 29 -14.62 11.76 18.65
N GLY A 30 -14.08 11.15 17.59
CA GLY A 30 -13.80 9.71 17.57
C GLY A 30 -14.93 8.83 17.02
N VAL A 31 -16.08 9.41 16.61
CA VAL A 31 -17.14 8.67 15.93
C VAL A 31 -16.93 8.69 14.42
N ILE A 32 -16.97 7.53 13.78
CA ILE A 32 -16.79 7.39 12.33
C ILE A 32 -18.03 7.89 11.58
N ASN A 33 -17.83 8.84 10.66
CA ASN A 33 -18.87 9.30 9.74
C ASN A 33 -18.63 8.73 8.34
N LYS A 34 -19.39 7.69 7.99
CA LYS A 34 -19.27 6.97 6.71
C LYS A 34 -19.41 7.88 5.49
N GLU A 35 -20.40 8.77 5.47
CA GLU A 35 -20.65 9.69 4.36
C GLU A 35 -19.47 10.63 4.12
N MET A 36 -18.89 11.13 5.22
CA MET A 36 -17.72 12.00 5.16
C MET A 36 -16.49 11.25 4.64
N VAL A 37 -16.22 10.06 5.15
CA VAL A 37 -15.09 9.23 4.69
C VAL A 37 -15.24 8.92 3.20
N ARG A 38 -16.43 8.52 2.74
CA ARG A 38 -16.74 8.30 1.32
C ARG A 38 -16.43 9.51 0.46
N HIS A 39 -16.90 10.69 0.89
CA HIS A 39 -16.63 11.95 0.20
C HIS A 39 -15.12 12.24 0.11
N MET A 40 -14.41 12.12 1.24
CA MET A 40 -12.98 12.39 1.33
C MET A 40 -12.15 11.44 0.47
N CYS A 41 -12.52 10.15 0.41
CA CYS A 41 -11.86 9.15 -0.43
C CYS A 41 -12.04 9.48 -1.91
N CYS A 42 -13.27 9.72 -2.37
CA CYS A 42 -13.54 10.10 -3.76
C CYS A 42 -12.81 11.40 -4.15
N ASN A 43 -12.82 12.40 -3.25
CA ASN A 43 -12.12 13.66 -3.49
C ASN A 43 -10.59 13.51 -3.50
N SER A 44 -10.03 12.59 -2.72
CA SER A 44 -8.59 12.29 -2.73
C SER A 44 -8.16 11.69 -4.06
N LEU A 45 -8.90 10.69 -4.56
CA LEU A 45 -8.66 10.06 -5.86
C LEU A 45 -8.75 11.08 -7.00
N ARG A 46 -9.82 11.88 -7.02
CA ARG A 46 -9.97 13.03 -7.94
C ARG A 46 -8.78 13.97 -7.86
N GLY A 47 -8.31 14.28 -6.66
CA GLY A 47 -7.16 15.15 -6.43
C GLY A 47 -5.89 14.62 -7.09
N TYR A 48 -5.60 13.32 -6.98
CA TYR A 48 -4.44 12.69 -7.64
C TYR A 48 -4.58 12.70 -9.15
N VAL A 49 -5.76 12.32 -9.66
CA VAL A 49 -6.07 12.36 -11.09
C VAL A 49 -5.84 13.76 -11.64
N ARG A 50 -6.46 14.78 -11.04
CA ARG A 50 -6.33 16.17 -11.49
C ARG A 50 -4.88 16.63 -11.46
N LYS A 51 -4.13 16.28 -10.42
CA LYS A 51 -2.74 16.71 -10.25
C LYS A 51 -1.78 16.08 -11.27
N PHE A 52 -1.95 14.80 -11.57
CA PHE A 52 -0.94 14.03 -12.33
C PHE A 52 -1.41 13.59 -13.72
N SER A 53 -2.64 13.91 -14.10
CA SER A 53 -3.22 13.48 -15.38
C SER A 53 -2.41 13.86 -16.61
N ASN A 54 -1.89 15.09 -16.64
CA ASN A 54 -1.12 15.61 -17.77
C ASN A 54 0.24 14.89 -17.91
N ASP A 55 0.92 14.63 -16.79
CA ASP A 55 2.29 14.09 -16.81
C ASP A 55 2.35 12.56 -16.99
N PHE A 56 1.30 11.86 -16.55
CA PHE A 56 1.25 10.39 -16.49
C PHE A 56 0.14 9.77 -17.36
N GLY A 57 -0.53 10.59 -18.17
CA GLY A 57 -1.43 10.16 -19.24
C GLY A 57 -2.78 9.62 -18.78
N TRP A 58 -3.31 10.11 -17.65
CA TRP A 58 -4.58 9.63 -17.08
C TRP A 58 -5.73 9.63 -18.09
N ARG A 59 -5.93 10.72 -18.83
CA ARG A 59 -7.12 10.88 -19.68
C ARG A 59 -7.28 9.79 -20.75
N ASN A 60 -6.21 9.05 -21.05
CA ASN A 60 -6.19 7.96 -22.01
C ASN A 60 -5.91 6.58 -21.37
N LYS A 61 -5.80 6.48 -20.03
CA LYS A 61 -5.41 5.26 -19.30
C LYS A 61 -6.32 5.05 -18.07
N ASN A 62 -6.49 3.81 -17.59
CA ASN A 62 -7.35 3.50 -16.42
C ASN A 62 -6.58 3.56 -15.08
N LEU A 63 -7.27 3.95 -13.99
CA LEU A 63 -6.63 4.30 -12.70
C LEU A 63 -6.58 2.99 -11.98
N ILE A 64 -5.41 2.59 -11.54
CA ILE A 64 -5.28 1.33 -10.85
C ILE A 64 -5.38 1.61 -9.36
N LEU A 65 -6.36 1.00 -8.71
CA LEU A 65 -6.51 1.02 -7.26
C LEU A 65 -6.12 -0.36 -6.73
N ALA A 66 -4.92 -0.48 -6.17
CA ALA A 66 -4.44 -1.71 -5.56
C ALA A 66 -4.98 -1.80 -4.13
N CYS A 67 -5.64 -2.91 -3.80
CA CYS A 67 -6.28 -3.11 -2.50
C CYS A 67 -5.70 -4.34 -1.82
N ASP A 68 -5.39 -4.20 -0.53
CA ASP A 68 -5.07 -5.34 0.32
C ASP A 68 -6.26 -6.30 0.44
N SER A 69 -5.92 -7.60 0.46
CA SER A 69 -6.82 -8.67 0.87
C SER A 69 -6.54 -9.10 2.31
N ALA A 70 -7.44 -9.91 2.86
CA ALA A 70 -7.17 -10.60 4.12
C ALA A 70 -6.01 -11.60 3.96
N ASP A 71 -5.38 -11.92 5.09
CA ASP A 71 -4.42 -13.03 5.23
C ASP A 71 -3.29 -13.06 4.19
N PRO A 72 -2.33 -12.12 4.29
CA PRO A 72 -1.23 -12.02 3.33
C PRO A 72 -0.38 -13.28 3.31
N TRP A 73 0.02 -13.73 2.12
CA TRP A 73 0.83 -14.95 1.90
C TRP A 73 2.13 -14.97 2.71
N ARG A 74 2.68 -13.80 3.04
CA ARG A 74 3.85 -13.64 3.91
C ARG A 74 3.65 -14.27 5.28
N ARG A 75 2.40 -14.34 5.77
CA ARG A 75 2.05 -14.93 7.07
C ARG A 75 2.13 -16.46 7.05
N ASP A 76 1.84 -17.10 5.91
CA ASP A 76 1.98 -18.55 5.76
C ASP A 76 3.46 -18.96 5.87
N PHE A 77 4.36 -18.11 5.36
CA PHE A 77 5.80 -18.32 5.47
C PHE A 77 6.36 -17.89 6.84
N PHE A 78 5.87 -16.77 7.39
CA PHE A 78 6.34 -16.20 8.64
C PHE A 78 5.14 -15.82 9.53
N PRO A 79 4.71 -16.70 10.45
CA PRO A 79 3.49 -16.49 11.26
C PRO A 79 3.48 -15.19 12.08
N ASN A 80 4.67 -14.67 12.41
CA ASN A 80 4.87 -13.43 13.16
C ASN A 80 4.73 -12.16 12.29
N TYR A 81 4.55 -12.31 10.98
CA TYR A 81 4.39 -11.19 10.04
C TYR A 81 3.19 -10.32 10.43
N LYS A 82 3.42 -9.00 10.51
CA LYS A 82 2.47 -7.97 10.96
C LYS A 82 1.84 -8.27 12.33
N TRP A 83 2.52 -9.03 13.19
CA TRP A 83 2.02 -9.33 14.55
C TRP A 83 1.78 -8.07 15.39
N ASN A 84 2.70 -7.10 15.37
CA ASN A 84 2.53 -5.83 16.07
C ASN A 84 1.27 -5.08 15.61
N ARG A 85 0.89 -5.18 14.32
CA ARG A 85 -0.33 -4.55 13.82
C ARG A 85 -1.58 -5.23 14.37
N ARG A 86 -1.56 -6.54 14.63
CA ARG A 86 -2.68 -7.28 15.26
C ARG A 86 -2.84 -6.88 16.73
N GLN A 87 -1.74 -6.93 17.49
CA GLN A 87 -1.73 -6.53 18.89
C GLN A 87 -2.15 -5.07 19.08
N GLY A 88 -1.62 -4.16 18.26
CA GLY A 88 -2.00 -2.74 18.33
C GLY A 88 -3.48 -2.48 18.03
N ARG A 89 -4.18 -3.39 17.34
CA ARG A 89 -5.63 -3.30 17.16
C ARG A 89 -6.40 -3.75 18.39
N GLU A 90 -5.98 -4.86 19.02
CA GLU A 90 -6.56 -5.37 20.26
C GLU A 90 -6.42 -4.36 21.42
N GLU A 91 -5.29 -3.66 21.48
CA GLU A 91 -5.01 -2.64 22.50
C GLU A 91 -5.69 -1.28 22.21
N SER A 92 -6.22 -1.10 20.99
CA SER A 92 -6.78 0.18 20.56
C SER A 92 -8.16 0.43 21.14
N LYS A 93 -8.46 1.70 21.47
CA LYS A 93 -9.82 2.14 21.80
C LYS A 93 -10.71 2.29 20.57
N ASN A 94 -10.12 2.26 19.38
CA ASN A 94 -10.82 2.44 18.12
C ASN A 94 -11.51 1.14 17.71
N ASP A 95 -12.73 1.24 17.18
CA ASP A 95 -13.47 0.09 16.63
C ASP A 95 -12.95 -0.26 15.22
N TRP A 96 -11.91 -1.10 15.19
CA TRP A 96 -11.29 -1.55 13.94
C TRP A 96 -12.24 -2.38 13.07
N ASP A 97 -13.19 -3.10 13.66
CA ASP A 97 -14.14 -3.91 12.90
C ASP A 97 -15.09 -3.02 12.09
N ILE A 98 -15.57 -1.93 12.68
CA ILE A 98 -16.34 -0.92 11.95
C ILE A 98 -15.49 -0.27 10.86
N MET A 99 -14.21 0.02 11.12
CA MET A 99 -13.31 0.58 10.11
C MET A 99 -13.12 -0.36 8.93
N PHE A 100 -12.82 -1.64 9.16
CA PHE A 100 -12.62 -2.61 8.09
C PHE A 100 -13.90 -2.83 7.27
N LYS A 101 -15.07 -2.87 7.92
CA LYS A 101 -16.36 -2.91 7.23
C LYS A 101 -16.56 -1.70 6.33
N LEU A 102 -16.22 -0.49 6.80
CA LEU A 102 -16.32 0.73 6.01
C LEU A 102 -15.33 0.77 4.84
N ILE A 103 -14.09 0.29 5.06
CA ILE A 103 -13.07 0.15 4.02
C ILE A 103 -13.60 -0.75 2.89
N LEU A 104 -14.15 -1.91 3.26
CA LEU A 104 -14.73 -2.85 2.30
C LEU A 104 -15.92 -2.23 1.55
N GLU A 105 -16.86 -1.62 2.28
CA GLU A 105 -18.03 -0.94 1.72
C GLU A 105 -17.64 0.11 0.67
N ILE A 106 -16.73 1.04 1.01
CA ILE A 106 -16.29 2.11 0.09
C ILE A 106 -15.48 1.54 -1.08
N LYS A 107 -14.64 0.52 -0.83
CA LYS A 107 -13.88 -0.16 -1.89
C LYS A 107 -14.81 -0.77 -2.93
N ASP A 108 -15.83 -1.49 -2.50
CA ASP A 108 -16.79 -2.16 -3.38
C ASP A 108 -17.65 -1.14 -4.14
N GLU A 109 -18.11 -0.08 -3.46
CA GLU A 109 -18.80 1.04 -4.10
C GLU A 109 -17.97 1.69 -5.22
N ILE A 110 -16.67 1.91 -4.98
CA ILE A 110 -15.76 2.48 -5.97
C ILE A 110 -15.58 1.50 -7.14
N ALA A 111 -15.39 0.21 -6.86
CA ALA A 111 -15.23 -0.82 -7.88
C ALA A 111 -16.46 -0.96 -8.79
N GLU A 112 -17.66 -0.75 -8.26
CA GLU A 112 -18.90 -0.90 -9.00
C GLU A 112 -19.31 0.34 -9.82
N ASN A 113 -18.90 1.53 -9.38
CA ASN A 113 -19.47 2.80 -9.85
C ASN A 113 -18.48 3.79 -10.45
N LEU A 114 -17.19 3.75 -10.08
CA LEU A 114 -16.19 4.68 -10.59
C LEU A 114 -15.41 4.06 -11.76
N PRO A 115 -14.96 4.87 -12.75
CA PRO A 115 -14.30 4.38 -13.96
C PRO A 115 -12.82 3.99 -13.71
N TYR A 116 -12.56 3.21 -12.66
CA TYR A 116 -11.24 2.80 -12.21
C TYR A 116 -11.12 1.27 -12.24
N LYS A 117 -9.90 0.77 -12.42
CA LYS A 117 -9.59 -0.66 -12.22
C LYS A 117 -9.28 -0.87 -10.75
N VAL A 118 -10.22 -1.45 -10.01
CA VAL A 118 -10.00 -1.86 -8.63
C VAL A 118 -9.49 -3.30 -8.62
N ILE A 119 -8.24 -3.49 -8.18
CA ILE A 119 -7.58 -4.78 -8.17
C ILE A 119 -7.45 -5.24 -6.72
N ALA A 120 -8.05 -6.39 -6.43
CA ALA A 120 -7.91 -7.13 -5.18
C ALA A 120 -7.72 -8.60 -5.54
N VAL A 121 -6.74 -9.26 -4.94
CA VAL A 121 -6.43 -10.67 -5.16
C VAL A 121 -6.25 -11.32 -3.79
N GLU A 122 -6.89 -12.46 -3.57
CA GLU A 122 -6.81 -13.19 -2.31
C GLU A 122 -5.35 -13.41 -1.88
N ASN A 123 -5.07 -13.22 -0.59
CA ASN A 123 -3.75 -13.32 0.04
C ASN A 123 -2.66 -12.38 -0.52
N ALA A 124 -2.99 -11.49 -1.45
CA ALA A 124 -2.10 -10.42 -1.93
C ALA A 124 -2.30 -9.13 -1.14
N GLU A 125 -1.19 -8.43 -0.93
CA GLU A 125 -1.19 -7.08 -0.38
C GLU A 125 -1.16 -6.04 -1.52
N ALA A 126 -1.48 -4.79 -1.21
CA ALA A 126 -1.50 -3.74 -2.24
C ALA A 126 -0.11 -3.54 -2.86
N ASP A 127 0.96 -3.71 -2.08
CA ASP A 127 2.34 -3.63 -2.55
C ASP A 127 2.70 -4.75 -3.54
N ASP A 128 2.21 -5.97 -3.33
CA ASP A 128 2.38 -7.10 -4.26
C ASP A 128 1.73 -6.78 -5.62
N ILE A 129 0.50 -6.26 -5.60
CA ILE A 129 -0.24 -5.89 -6.80
C ILE A 129 0.50 -4.81 -7.58
N ILE A 130 0.96 -3.76 -6.89
CA ILE A 130 1.70 -2.66 -7.50
C ILE A 130 3.03 -3.17 -8.08
N ALA A 131 3.77 -3.98 -7.34
CA ALA A 131 5.06 -4.53 -7.78
C ALA A 131 4.93 -5.38 -9.04
N VAL A 132 3.92 -6.24 -9.10
CA VAL A 132 3.66 -7.09 -10.27
C VAL A 132 3.26 -6.26 -11.49
N ILE A 133 2.32 -5.32 -11.33
CA ILE A 133 1.89 -4.46 -12.44
C ILE A 133 3.03 -3.59 -12.97
N VAL A 134 3.84 -3.02 -12.08
CA VAL A 134 5.05 -2.28 -12.47
C VAL A 134 6.06 -3.21 -13.14
N GLY A 135 6.22 -4.44 -12.64
CA GLY A 135 7.13 -5.44 -13.18
C GLY A 135 6.82 -5.87 -14.62
N LEU A 136 5.56 -5.72 -15.08
CA LEU A 136 5.19 -5.98 -16.47
C LEU A 136 5.88 -5.03 -17.46
N GLN A 137 6.21 -3.80 -17.02
CA GLN A 137 6.88 -2.77 -17.85
C GLN A 137 6.17 -2.51 -19.20
N GLU A 138 4.84 -2.61 -19.22
CA GLU A 138 3.96 -2.37 -20.38
C GLU A 138 3.63 -0.87 -20.60
N GLU A 139 4.09 0.04 -19.72
CA GLU A 139 3.73 1.47 -19.74
C GLU A 139 4.96 2.41 -19.78
N ASP A 140 4.84 3.56 -20.45
CA ASP A 140 5.94 4.53 -20.59
C ASP A 140 6.38 5.15 -19.26
N LYS A 141 5.42 5.36 -18.35
CA LYS A 141 5.63 5.95 -17.03
C LYS A 141 4.65 5.38 -16.02
N TYR A 142 5.16 5.05 -14.84
CA TYR A 142 4.38 4.61 -13.69
C TYR A 142 4.47 5.67 -12.59
N LEU A 143 3.33 6.10 -12.05
CA LEU A 143 3.29 6.89 -10.83
C LEU A 143 2.59 6.08 -9.72
N ILE A 144 3.35 5.72 -8.70
CA ILE A 144 2.85 5.08 -7.49
C ILE A 144 2.46 6.19 -6.50
N ILE A 145 1.18 6.24 -6.12
CA ILE A 145 0.67 7.09 -5.06
C ILE A 145 0.69 6.28 -3.76
N SER A 146 1.80 6.35 -3.04
CA SER A 146 1.94 5.80 -1.70
C SER A 146 3.13 6.41 -0.96
N GLY A 147 2.98 6.57 0.35
CA GLY A 147 4.08 6.91 1.25
C GLY A 147 4.95 5.72 1.67
N ASP A 148 4.62 4.50 1.25
CA ASP A 148 5.34 3.30 1.68
C ASP A 148 6.79 3.29 1.16
N LYS A 149 7.73 3.02 2.04
CA LYS A 149 9.15 3.01 1.72
C LYS A 149 9.53 1.82 0.83
N ASP A 150 8.75 0.74 0.83
CA ASP A 150 9.10 -0.49 0.12
C ASP A 150 9.05 -0.30 -1.40
N PHE A 151 8.24 0.63 -1.92
CA PHE A 151 8.20 0.98 -3.34
C PHE A 151 9.47 1.64 -3.88
N ARG A 152 10.38 2.09 -3.01
CA ARG A 152 11.70 2.58 -3.44
C ARG A 152 12.48 1.52 -4.21
N GLN A 153 12.29 0.23 -3.90
CA GLN A 153 12.93 -0.86 -4.62
C GLN A 153 12.47 -0.97 -6.09
N LEU A 154 11.26 -0.47 -6.42
CA LEU A 154 10.72 -0.46 -7.78
C LEU A 154 11.31 0.66 -8.63
N GLN A 155 11.96 1.67 -8.03
CA GLN A 155 12.67 2.73 -8.76
C GLN A 155 13.96 2.22 -9.44
N LYS A 156 14.25 0.90 -9.36
CA LYS A 156 15.23 0.24 -10.24
C LYS A 156 14.87 0.38 -11.72
N PHE A 157 13.59 0.62 -12.02
CA PHE A 157 13.11 0.99 -13.34
C PHE A 157 13.04 2.53 -13.44
N ASN A 158 13.71 3.11 -14.44
CA ASN A 158 13.85 4.56 -14.58
C ASN A 158 12.53 5.30 -14.89
N ASN A 159 11.50 4.57 -15.33
CA ASN A 159 10.16 5.07 -15.63
C ASN A 159 9.20 4.99 -14.42
N VAL A 160 9.67 4.60 -13.24
CA VAL A 160 8.85 4.47 -12.03
C VAL A 160 9.07 5.65 -11.10
N PHE A 161 7.98 6.34 -10.78
CA PHE A 161 7.93 7.51 -9.92
C PHE A 161 7.04 7.22 -8.71
N GLN A 162 7.34 7.85 -7.59
CA GLN A 162 6.56 7.69 -6.37
C GLN A 162 6.19 9.04 -5.77
N TYR A 163 4.94 9.19 -5.33
CA TYR A 163 4.45 10.36 -4.64
C TYR A 163 3.88 9.99 -3.27
N SER A 164 4.36 10.63 -2.22
CA SER A 164 3.79 10.50 -0.88
C SER A 164 2.62 11.46 -0.73
N PRO A 165 1.36 10.98 -0.61
CA PRO A 165 0.21 11.86 -0.49
C PRO A 165 0.18 12.63 0.84
N ILE A 166 0.66 12.01 1.92
CA ILE A 166 0.70 12.62 3.26
C ILE A 166 1.74 13.73 3.32
N GLN A 167 2.96 13.46 2.87
CA GLN A 167 4.06 14.43 2.89
C GLN A 167 4.00 15.43 1.72
N LYS A 168 3.21 15.11 0.70
CA LYS A 168 3.05 15.86 -0.54
C LYS A 168 4.33 16.06 -1.35
N ILE A 169 5.28 15.12 -1.26
CA ILE A 169 6.56 15.15 -1.99
C ILE A 169 6.68 13.98 -2.96
N MET A 170 7.47 14.17 -4.02
CA MET A 170 7.98 13.07 -4.84
C MET A 170 9.09 12.35 -4.08
N ILE A 171 8.97 11.03 -3.93
CA ILE A 171 10.00 10.19 -3.32
C ILE A 171 10.96 9.75 -4.40
N LYS A 172 12.25 9.99 -4.19
CA LYS A 172 13.34 9.54 -5.06
C LYS A 172 14.29 8.64 -4.28
N GLU A 173 14.67 7.52 -4.86
CA GLU A 173 15.71 6.62 -4.37
C GLU A 173 16.81 6.49 -5.43
N ASP A 174 18.01 6.95 -5.09
CA ASP A 174 19.12 6.99 -6.04
C ASP A 174 19.80 5.61 -6.20
N ASN A 175 19.73 4.75 -5.18
CA ASN A 175 20.26 3.39 -5.27
C ASN A 175 19.28 2.33 -4.74
N PRO A 176 18.26 1.97 -5.54
CA PRO A 176 17.23 1.00 -5.17
C PRO A 176 17.78 -0.39 -4.80
N LYS A 177 18.85 -0.85 -5.46
CA LYS A 177 19.48 -2.15 -5.18
C LYS A 177 20.12 -2.14 -3.78
N ARG A 178 20.92 -1.12 -3.48
CA ARG A 178 21.52 -0.95 -2.14
C ARG A 178 20.44 -0.75 -1.08
N TYR A 179 19.44 0.08 -1.35
CA TYR A 179 18.32 0.33 -0.44
C TYR A 179 17.63 -0.98 -0.04
N LEU A 180 17.23 -1.80 -1.03
CA LEU A 180 16.61 -3.10 -0.78
C LEU A 180 17.54 -4.01 0.04
N HIS A 181 18.82 -4.08 -0.31
CA HIS A 181 19.77 -4.91 0.43
C HIS A 181 19.89 -4.46 1.90
N GLU A 182 19.97 -3.16 2.15
CA GLU A 182 19.98 -2.62 3.51
C GLU A 182 18.68 -2.94 4.28
N GLN A 183 17.51 -2.89 3.64
CA GLN A 183 16.25 -3.28 4.28
C GLN A 183 16.26 -4.77 4.64
N ILE A 184 16.74 -5.64 3.75
CA ILE A 184 16.88 -7.08 4.04
C ILE A 184 17.78 -7.29 5.27
N ILE A 185 18.90 -6.58 5.37
CA ILE A 185 19.82 -6.67 6.51
C ILE A 185 19.16 -6.16 7.81
N LYS A 186 18.54 -4.97 7.75
CA LYS A 186 17.93 -4.28 8.91
C LYS A 186 16.62 -4.92 9.38
N GLY A 187 15.97 -5.69 8.53
CA GLY A 187 14.58 -6.12 8.73
C GLY A 187 13.60 -4.95 8.61
N ASP A 188 12.32 -5.27 8.78
CA ASP A 188 11.25 -4.28 8.83
C ASP A 188 10.41 -4.38 10.10
N ARG A 189 10.61 -3.42 11.01
CA ARG A 189 9.95 -3.43 12.31
C ARG A 189 8.45 -3.16 12.21
N SER A 190 7.98 -2.37 11.25
CA SER A 190 6.54 -2.12 11.03
C SER A 190 5.78 -3.39 10.71
N ASP A 191 6.43 -4.31 10.00
CA ASP A 191 5.88 -5.62 9.65
C ASP A 191 6.32 -6.74 10.60
N GLY A 192 7.03 -6.41 11.67
CA GLY A 192 7.48 -7.39 12.65
C GLY A 192 8.55 -8.34 12.09
N VAL A 193 9.25 -7.96 11.03
CA VAL A 193 10.38 -8.70 10.43
C VAL A 193 11.67 -8.29 11.15
N PRO A 194 12.33 -9.19 11.88
CA PRO A 194 13.56 -8.88 12.60
C PRO A 194 14.73 -8.58 11.67
N ASN A 195 15.78 -7.98 12.19
CA ASN A 195 17.05 -7.88 11.50
C ASN A 195 17.72 -9.25 11.38
N ILE A 196 18.73 -9.35 10.51
CA ILE A 196 19.36 -10.66 10.24
C ILE A 196 20.17 -11.22 11.42
N LEU A 197 20.42 -10.43 12.47
CA LEU A 197 21.15 -10.86 13.68
C LEU A 197 20.23 -11.22 14.84
N SER A 198 18.92 -11.27 14.62
CA SER A 198 17.92 -11.48 15.67
C SER A 198 16.97 -12.62 15.32
N PRO A 199 16.55 -13.40 16.33
CA PRO A 199 15.64 -14.52 16.13
C PRO A 199 14.25 -14.05 15.70
N ASP A 200 13.49 -14.98 15.11
CA ASP A 200 12.16 -14.79 14.52
C ASP A 200 11.11 -14.26 15.50
N ASP A 201 11.26 -14.56 16.79
CA ASP A 201 10.31 -14.26 17.86
C ASP A 201 10.70 -13.04 18.71
N VAL A 202 11.76 -12.30 18.33
CA VAL A 202 12.35 -11.23 19.15
C VAL A 202 11.34 -10.15 19.55
N PHE A 203 10.39 -9.82 18.67
CA PHE A 203 9.35 -8.84 18.95
C PHE A 203 8.24 -9.38 19.85
N ILE A 204 7.89 -10.66 19.72
CA ILE A 204 6.86 -11.32 20.54
C ILE A 204 7.37 -11.49 21.97
N THR A 205 8.62 -11.94 22.10
CA THR A 205 9.29 -12.10 23.40
C THR A 205 9.73 -10.76 24.02
N LYS A 206 9.46 -9.64 23.34
CA LYS A 206 9.82 -8.27 23.74
C LYS A 206 11.32 -8.12 24.07
N LYS A 207 12.17 -8.96 23.45
CA LYS A 207 13.63 -8.89 23.59
C LYS A 207 14.19 -7.78 22.70
N LYS A 208 15.36 -7.27 23.06
CA LYS A 208 16.09 -6.32 22.23
C LYS A 208 16.75 -7.05 21.07
N GLN A 209 16.61 -6.51 19.86
CA GLN A 209 17.34 -7.00 18.69
C GLN A 209 18.85 -6.80 18.86
N SER A 210 19.63 -7.75 18.34
CA SER A 210 21.08 -7.60 18.20
C SER A 210 21.38 -6.42 17.27
N PRO A 211 22.21 -5.44 17.68
CA PRO A 211 22.40 -4.24 16.90
C PRO A 211 23.23 -4.51 15.63
N ILE A 212 22.79 -3.90 14.52
CA ILE A 212 23.59 -3.80 13.29
C ILE A 212 24.29 -2.44 13.33
N THR A 213 25.62 -2.46 13.48
CA THR A 213 26.42 -1.24 13.52
C THR A 213 26.51 -0.60 12.14
N LYS A 214 26.73 0.72 12.09
CA LYS A 214 26.93 1.44 10.82
C LYS A 214 28.07 0.83 9.98
N LYS A 215 29.16 0.42 10.63
CA LYS A 215 30.30 -0.25 9.99
C LYS A 215 29.89 -1.57 9.33
N LYS A 216 29.22 -2.46 10.07
CA LYS A 216 28.74 -3.75 9.52
C LYS A 216 27.78 -3.55 8.36
N LEU A 217 26.85 -2.59 8.49
CA LEU A 217 25.91 -2.29 7.43
C LEU A 217 26.62 -1.81 6.17
N GLU A 218 27.59 -0.89 6.28
CA GLU A 218 28.33 -0.40 5.11
C GLU A 218 29.15 -1.53 4.47
N GLU A 219 29.81 -2.38 5.26
CA GLU A 219 30.55 -3.54 4.75
C GLU A 219 29.63 -4.52 4.02
N TRP A 220 28.47 -4.82 4.59
CA TRP A 220 27.53 -5.80 4.05
C TRP A 220 26.70 -5.28 2.88
N ALA A 221 26.37 -3.99 2.86
CA ALA A 221 25.59 -3.39 1.77
C ALA A 221 26.33 -3.40 0.42
N GLN A 222 27.66 -3.55 0.43
CA GLN A 222 28.54 -3.49 -0.74
C GLN A 222 28.84 -4.86 -1.36
N VAL A 223 28.53 -5.96 -0.66
CA VAL A 223 28.82 -7.33 -1.10
C VAL A 223 27.52 -8.07 -1.40
N ASP A 224 27.45 -8.83 -2.49
CA ASP A 224 26.23 -9.61 -2.79
C ASP A 224 26.11 -10.87 -1.91
N ASP A 225 27.24 -11.46 -1.49
CA ASP A 225 27.29 -12.61 -0.56
C ASP A 225 28.01 -12.21 0.73
N ILE A 226 27.24 -11.98 1.78
CA ILE A 226 27.78 -11.68 3.10
C ILE A 226 28.31 -13.00 3.69
N PRO A 227 29.53 -13.07 4.26
CA PRO A 227 30.07 -14.28 4.87
C PRO A 227 29.37 -14.57 6.21
N LEU A 228 28.13 -15.05 6.10
CA LEU A 228 27.23 -15.30 7.21
C LEU A 228 27.41 -16.72 7.75
N GLY A 229 27.38 -16.86 9.08
CA GLY A 229 27.13 -18.14 9.71
C GLY A 229 25.76 -18.71 9.30
N SER A 230 25.58 -20.03 9.45
CA SER A 230 24.36 -20.74 9.04
C SER A 230 23.07 -20.11 9.56
N GLU A 231 23.08 -19.64 10.81
CA GLU A 231 21.92 -19.01 11.44
C GLU A 231 21.59 -17.65 10.82
N THR A 232 22.58 -16.77 10.66
CA THR A 232 22.39 -15.44 10.06
C THR A 232 21.97 -15.55 8.59
N LYS A 233 22.47 -16.56 7.87
CA LYS A 233 22.04 -16.85 6.49
C LYS A 233 20.56 -17.26 6.43
N LYS A 234 20.06 -18.03 7.40
CA LYS A 234 18.62 -18.34 7.52
C LYS A 234 17.80 -17.05 7.69
N TYR A 235 18.20 -16.15 8.58
CA TYR A 235 17.49 -14.89 8.83
C TYR A 235 17.55 -13.92 7.64
N TYR A 236 18.67 -13.91 6.90
CA TYR A 236 18.78 -13.18 5.64
C TYR A 236 17.78 -13.69 4.61
N ASN A 237 17.71 -15.01 4.39
CA ASN A 237 16.78 -15.62 3.44
C ASN A 237 15.31 -15.36 3.82
N ARG A 238 14.98 -15.42 5.12
CA ARG A 238 13.67 -14.99 5.64
C ARG A 238 13.36 -13.56 5.24
N ASN A 239 14.27 -12.62 5.54
CA ASN A 239 14.06 -11.21 5.24
C ASN A 239 13.94 -10.95 3.74
N LYS A 240 14.79 -11.59 2.92
CA LYS A 240 14.68 -11.52 1.47
C LYS A 240 13.31 -12.00 1.01
N LYS A 241 12.83 -13.15 1.47
CA LYS A 241 11.51 -13.68 1.11
C LYS A 241 10.38 -12.73 1.50
N LEU A 242 10.48 -12.02 2.63
CA LEU A 242 9.41 -11.15 3.13
C LEU A 242 9.44 -9.71 2.56
N ILE A 243 10.62 -9.17 2.25
CA ILE A 243 10.81 -7.74 1.91
C ILE A 243 11.02 -7.52 0.39
N ASP A 244 11.70 -8.45 -0.28
CA ASP A 244 11.99 -8.32 -1.71
C ASP A 244 10.72 -8.63 -2.52
N LEU A 245 10.17 -7.63 -3.19
CA LEU A 245 8.96 -7.75 -4.01
C LEU A 245 9.16 -8.65 -5.24
N SER A 246 10.40 -9.04 -5.58
CA SER A 246 10.63 -10.10 -6.58
C SER A 246 10.40 -11.51 -6.04
N MET A 247 10.23 -11.67 -4.72
CA MET A 247 10.02 -12.96 -4.07
C MET A 247 8.53 -13.34 -3.92
N ILE A 248 7.62 -12.53 -4.47
CA ILE A 248 6.18 -12.83 -4.55
C ILE A 248 5.99 -14.20 -5.23
N PRO A 249 5.19 -15.12 -4.67
CA PRO A 249 4.98 -16.44 -5.26
C PRO A 249 4.44 -16.36 -6.69
N GLU A 250 4.97 -17.19 -7.59
CA GLU A 250 4.59 -17.18 -9.02
C GLU A 250 3.08 -17.40 -9.24
N SER A 251 2.45 -18.26 -8.45
CA SER A 251 0.99 -18.46 -8.48
C SER A 251 0.23 -17.15 -8.18
N LEU A 252 0.73 -16.34 -7.24
CA LEU A 252 0.13 -15.06 -6.88
C LEU A 252 0.38 -14.01 -7.96
N VAL A 253 1.60 -13.97 -8.53
CA VAL A 253 1.94 -13.13 -9.69
C VAL A 253 0.96 -13.39 -10.83
N ASN A 254 0.73 -14.65 -11.18
CA ASN A 254 -0.20 -15.03 -12.25
C ASN A 254 -1.65 -14.60 -11.94
N SER A 255 -2.11 -14.78 -10.71
CA SER A 255 -3.43 -14.32 -10.27
C SER A 255 -3.59 -12.81 -10.35
N ILE A 256 -2.55 -12.04 -9.98
CA ILE A 256 -2.52 -10.58 -10.08
C ILE A 256 -2.57 -10.13 -11.55
N ILE A 257 -1.73 -10.71 -12.41
CA ILE A 257 -1.73 -10.40 -13.85
C ILE A 257 -3.09 -10.68 -14.46
N ASN A 258 -3.68 -11.84 -14.15
CA ASN A 258 -4.99 -12.22 -14.63
C ASN A 258 -6.08 -11.24 -14.17
N SER A 259 -6.09 -10.88 -12.88
CA SER A 259 -7.02 -9.88 -12.33
C SER A 259 -6.85 -8.52 -13.00
N TYR A 260 -5.62 -8.04 -13.18
CA TYR A 260 -5.31 -6.77 -13.82
C TYR A 260 -5.75 -6.69 -15.29
N LYS A 261 -5.45 -7.74 -16.07
CA LYS A 261 -5.76 -7.79 -17.51
C LYS A 261 -7.27 -7.94 -17.75
N ASN A 262 -7.98 -8.67 -16.90
CA ASN A 262 -9.42 -8.95 -17.04
C ASN A 262 -10.34 -8.05 -16.21
N CYS A 263 -9.79 -7.11 -15.43
CA CYS A 263 -10.58 -6.18 -14.63
C CYS A 263 -11.51 -5.32 -15.51
N LYS A 264 -12.81 -5.42 -15.27
CA LYS A 264 -13.84 -4.63 -15.94
C LYS A 264 -13.92 -3.25 -15.32
N VAL A 265 -13.88 -2.22 -16.15
CA VAL A 265 -14.02 -0.83 -15.71
C VAL A 265 -15.49 -0.41 -15.84
N PRO A 266 -16.12 0.10 -14.77
CA PRO A 266 -17.47 0.65 -14.83
C PRO A 266 -17.60 1.80 -15.84
N SER A 267 -18.75 1.87 -16.50
CA SER A 267 -19.08 3.00 -17.38
C SER A 267 -19.16 4.30 -16.58
N ARG A 268 -18.63 5.39 -17.14
CA ARG A 268 -18.76 6.76 -16.59
C ARG A 268 -20.21 7.17 -16.33
N SER A 269 -21.18 6.55 -17.03
CA SER A 269 -22.61 6.80 -16.79
C SER A 269 -23.08 6.44 -15.37
N LYS A 270 -22.33 5.62 -14.63
CA LYS A 270 -22.63 5.27 -13.23
C LYS A 270 -22.21 6.35 -12.22
N LEU A 271 -21.33 7.28 -12.59
CA LEU A 271 -20.84 8.32 -11.68
C LEU A 271 -21.96 9.20 -11.13
N LEU A 272 -22.81 9.73 -12.02
CA LEU A 272 -23.87 10.65 -11.62
C LEU A 272 -24.93 9.96 -10.71
N PRO A 273 -25.47 8.78 -11.05
CA PRO A 273 -26.34 8.03 -10.14
C PRO A 273 -25.71 7.77 -8.77
N TYR A 274 -24.45 7.34 -8.74
CA TYR A 274 -23.73 7.07 -7.49
C TYR A 274 -23.59 8.34 -6.64
N PHE A 275 -23.12 9.45 -7.23
CA PHE A 275 -22.97 10.72 -6.50
C PHE A 275 -24.30 11.30 -6.01
N MET A 276 -25.39 11.13 -6.78
CA MET A 276 -26.73 11.54 -6.35
C MET A 276 -27.23 10.68 -5.17
N ASN A 277 -27.08 9.36 -5.25
CA ASN A 277 -27.50 8.42 -4.21
C ASN A 277 -26.86 8.77 -2.85
N TYR A 278 -25.55 9.05 -2.86
CA TYR A 278 -24.80 9.40 -1.65
C TYR A 278 -24.69 10.91 -1.39
N LYS A 279 -25.51 11.74 -2.08
CA LYS A 279 -25.61 13.19 -1.87
C LYS A 279 -24.26 13.94 -1.95
N LEU A 280 -23.36 13.51 -2.83
CA LEU A 280 -22.00 14.04 -3.00
C LEU A 280 -21.98 15.28 -3.91
N LYS A 281 -22.76 16.32 -3.57
CA LYS A 281 -23.03 17.50 -4.43
C LYS A 281 -21.78 18.15 -5.02
N SER A 282 -20.75 18.42 -4.21
CA SER A 282 -19.53 19.05 -4.71
C SER A 282 -18.70 18.15 -5.64
N LEU A 283 -18.88 16.83 -5.60
CA LEU A 283 -18.25 15.93 -6.59
C LEU A 283 -19.02 15.90 -7.91
N ILE A 284 -20.34 16.12 -7.89
CA ILE A 284 -21.17 16.27 -9.10
C ILE A 284 -20.71 17.49 -9.91
N GLU A 285 -20.46 18.62 -9.25
CA GLU A 285 -19.94 19.84 -9.88
C GLU A 285 -18.58 19.62 -10.56
N ASN A 286 -17.82 18.60 -10.13
CA ASN A 286 -16.49 18.28 -10.63
C ASN A 286 -16.45 16.90 -11.29
N ILE A 287 -17.57 16.39 -11.83
CA ILE A 287 -17.67 15.03 -12.37
C ILE A 287 -16.72 14.75 -13.54
N ASN A 288 -16.31 15.80 -14.27
CA ASN A 288 -15.35 15.69 -15.37
C ASN A 288 -13.91 15.41 -14.90
N ASP A 289 -13.62 15.60 -13.61
CA ASP A 289 -12.31 15.31 -13.01
C ASP A 289 -12.14 13.83 -12.60
N PHE A 290 -13.20 13.02 -12.70
CA PHE A 290 -13.19 11.59 -12.39
C PHE A 290 -12.86 10.75 -13.61
#